data_AF-W3A2V9-F1
#
_entry.id   AF-W3A2V9-F1
#
_cell.length_a   1.000
_cell.length_b   1.000
_cell.length_c   1.000
_cell.angle_alpha   90.00
_cell.angle_beta   90.00
_cell.angle_gamma   90.00
#
_symmetry.space_group_name_H-M   'P 1'
#
loop_
_entity.id
_entity.type
_entity.pdbx_description
1 polymer ?
#
loop_
_entity_poly.entity_id
_entity_poly.type
_entity_poly.pdbx_seq_one_letter_code
_entity_poly.pdbx_strand_id
1 'polypeptide(L)'
;MPNAEPWTPAEDVALCKAYTNISEDGATSTDQRSSLFWDRIHDTYTGLVPAGTPARKAGALQSRWSGLIRPDVSLFASCLAVVKAEEHSGWTDMEHIDEALLRFTAKREQLNANATHEYEEELRAGATKGKRKPRVRPELFRLHHCYE
;
A
#
# COMPACT_ATOMS: atom_id res chain seq x y z
N MET A 1 23.74 13.71 0.33
CA MET A 1 22.37 13.91 -0.20
C MET A 1 21.45 13.96 1.00
N PRO A 2 20.55 14.95 1.14
CA PRO A 2 19.54 14.87 2.19
C PRO A 2 18.79 13.55 2.01
N ASN A 3 18.57 12.83 3.12
CA ASN A 3 17.77 11.61 3.10
C ASN A 3 16.40 11.96 2.51
N ALA A 4 15.85 11.07 1.68
CA ALA A 4 14.50 11.26 1.17
C ALA A 4 13.53 11.39 2.35
N GLU A 5 12.72 12.45 2.35
CA GLU A 5 11.74 12.70 3.41
C GLU A 5 10.84 11.46 3.58
N PRO A 6 10.57 11.00 4.81
CA PRO A 6 9.70 9.84 5.04
C PRO A 6 8.32 10.04 4.41
N TRP A 7 7.70 8.95 3.99
CA TRP A 7 6.31 8.97 3.54
C TRP A 7 5.38 8.99 4.75
N THR A 8 4.31 9.77 4.65
CA THR A 8 3.26 9.86 5.66
C THR A 8 2.01 9.06 5.26
N PRO A 9 1.17 8.64 6.24
CA PRO A 9 -0.13 8.04 5.95
C PRO A 9 -1.02 8.88 5.02
N ALA A 10 -0.99 10.20 5.20
CA ALA A 10 -1.79 11.12 4.37
C ALA A 10 -1.36 11.09 2.90
N GLU A 11 -0.06 10.98 2.63
CA GLU A 11 0.45 10.81 1.27
C GLU A 11 0.00 9.47 0.66
N ASP A 12 0.01 8.38 1.43
CA ASP A 12 -0.44 7.07 0.94
C ASP A 12 -1.95 7.08 0.62
N VAL A 13 -2.77 7.74 1.44
CA VAL A 13 -4.22 7.95 1.17
C VAL A 13 -4.43 8.77 -0.09
N ALA A 14 -3.74 9.91 -0.23
CA ALA A 14 -3.84 10.75 -1.42
C ALA A 14 -3.43 9.98 -2.68
N LEU A 15 -2.39 9.15 -2.59
CA LEU A 15 -1.93 8.32 -3.70
C LEU A 15 -2.94 7.22 -4.06
N CYS A 16 -3.59 6.60 -3.07
CA CYS A 16 -4.66 5.63 -3.32
C CYS A 16 -5.83 6.28 -4.09
N LYS A 17 -6.32 7.42 -3.60
CA LYS A 17 -7.40 8.17 -4.23
C LYS A 17 -7.06 8.61 -5.66
N ALA A 18 -5.86 9.17 -5.84
CA ALA A 18 -5.37 9.57 -7.16
C ALA A 18 -5.30 8.39 -8.13
N TYR A 19 -4.80 7.24 -7.67
CA TYR A 19 -4.73 6.05 -8.51
C TYR A 19 -6.13 5.55 -8.92
N THR A 20 -7.05 5.41 -7.97
CA THR A 20 -8.42 4.95 -8.22
C THR A 20 -9.12 5.85 -9.25
N ASN A 21 -9.11 7.17 -9.02
CA ASN A 21 -9.73 8.15 -9.90
C ASN A 21 -9.25 8.04 -11.36
N ILE A 22 -7.93 7.88 -11.57
CA ILE A 22 -7.36 7.79 -12.92
C ILE A 22 -7.56 6.40 -13.53
N SER A 23 -7.58 5.34 -12.71
CA SER A 23 -7.79 3.98 -13.20
C SER A 23 -9.22 3.74 -13.69
N GLU A 24 -10.21 4.40 -13.09
CA GLU A 24 -11.63 4.31 -13.46
C GLU A 24 -11.96 5.12 -14.73
N ASP A 25 -11.16 6.14 -15.07
CA ASP A 25 -11.28 6.95 -16.30
C ASP A 25 -10.87 6.18 -17.59
N GLY A 26 -10.77 4.85 -17.53
CA GLY A 26 -10.67 3.97 -18.70
C GLY A 26 -9.32 3.95 -19.44
N ALA A 27 -8.26 4.54 -18.87
CA ALA A 27 -7.00 4.70 -19.57
C ALA A 27 -6.03 3.51 -19.39
N THR A 28 -5.98 2.55 -20.33
CA THR A 28 -4.78 1.67 -20.49
C THR A 28 -4.43 1.34 -21.96
N SER A 29 -3.14 1.48 -22.32
CA SER A 29 -2.34 0.63 -23.24
C SER A 29 -1.08 1.33 -23.82
N THR A 30 0.10 0.67 -23.78
CA THR A 30 1.47 1.07 -24.23
C THR A 30 2.33 1.94 -23.30
N ASP A 31 3.65 1.74 -23.28
CA ASP A 31 4.62 2.33 -22.33
C ASP A 31 4.61 3.87 -22.28
N GLN A 32 4.35 4.55 -23.40
CA GLN A 32 4.13 6.01 -23.39
C GLN A 32 2.89 6.40 -22.57
N ARG A 33 1.87 5.55 -22.51
CA ARG A 33 0.73 5.74 -21.62
C ARG A 33 1.08 5.44 -20.17
N SER A 34 2.10 4.64 -19.86
CA SER A 34 2.52 4.38 -18.47
C SER A 34 3.12 5.63 -17.82
N SER A 35 4.03 6.33 -18.51
CA SER A 35 4.55 7.62 -18.00
C SER A 35 3.43 8.65 -17.88
N LEU A 36 2.61 8.82 -18.93
CA LEU A 36 1.48 9.75 -18.91
C LEU A 36 0.43 9.41 -17.83
N PHE A 37 0.24 8.12 -17.53
CA PHE A 37 -0.66 7.67 -16.48
C PHE A 37 -0.13 8.07 -15.09
N TRP A 38 1.17 7.86 -14.84
CA TRP A 38 1.79 8.31 -13.60
C TRP A 38 1.89 9.83 -13.47
N ASP A 39 2.00 10.55 -14.59
CA ASP A 39 1.92 12.02 -14.60
C ASP A 39 0.52 12.49 -14.20
N ARG A 40 -0.55 11.89 -14.74
CA ARG A 40 -1.94 12.20 -14.32
C ARG A 40 -2.22 11.86 -12.86
N ILE A 41 -1.69 10.74 -12.38
CA ILE A 41 -1.76 10.38 -10.96
C ILE A 41 -1.02 11.43 -10.13
N HIS A 42 0.15 11.88 -10.57
CA HIS A 42 0.95 12.88 -9.88
C HIS A 42 0.23 14.23 -9.79
N ASP A 43 -0.40 14.69 -10.88
CA ASP A 43 -1.21 15.90 -10.91
C ASP A 43 -2.37 15.82 -9.92
N THR A 44 -3.11 14.69 -9.95
CA THR A 44 -4.25 14.45 -9.04
C THR A 44 -3.78 14.37 -7.59
N TYR A 45 -2.71 13.63 -7.32
CA TYR A 45 -2.09 13.50 -5.99
C TYR A 45 -1.68 14.86 -5.42
N THR A 46 -1.07 15.72 -6.23
CA THR A 46 -0.62 17.05 -5.80
C THR A 46 -1.79 17.93 -5.33
N GLY A 47 -2.98 17.76 -5.91
CA GLY A 47 -4.20 18.43 -5.46
C GLY A 47 -4.84 17.82 -4.20
N LEU A 48 -4.49 16.59 -3.84
CA LEU A 48 -5.08 15.85 -2.71
C LEU A 48 -4.23 15.91 -1.44
N VAL A 49 -2.92 16.12 -1.56
CA VAL A 49 -2.03 16.18 -0.38
C VAL A 49 -2.21 17.47 0.43
N PRO A 50 -2.05 17.42 1.76
CA PRO A 50 -2.09 18.62 2.60
C PRO A 50 -1.03 19.66 2.20
N ALA A 51 -1.36 20.94 2.41
CA ALA A 51 -0.41 22.04 2.23
C ALA A 51 0.87 21.82 3.07
N GLY A 52 2.03 22.08 2.47
CA GLY A 52 3.34 21.86 3.09
C GLY A 52 3.87 20.43 2.96
N THR A 53 3.14 19.52 2.31
CA THR A 53 3.64 18.18 1.96
C THR A 53 4.80 18.31 0.95
N PRO A 54 5.95 17.63 1.16
CA PRO A 54 7.07 17.68 0.23
C PRO A 54 6.68 17.21 -1.18
N ALA A 55 7.14 17.93 -2.20
CA ALA A 55 6.91 17.54 -3.59
C ALA A 55 7.56 16.19 -3.90
N ARG A 56 6.74 15.22 -4.30
CA ARG A 56 7.21 13.91 -4.81
C ARG A 56 7.32 13.96 -6.32
N LYS A 57 8.20 13.13 -6.89
CA LYS A 57 8.25 12.88 -8.34
C LYS A 57 7.30 11.75 -8.72
N ALA A 58 6.73 11.75 -9.92
CA ALA A 58 5.87 10.68 -10.42
C ALA A 58 6.48 9.27 -10.26
N GLY A 59 7.77 9.10 -10.59
CA GLY A 59 8.48 7.83 -10.38
C GLY A 59 8.60 7.39 -8.91
N ALA A 60 8.61 8.34 -7.97
CA ALA A 60 8.58 8.03 -6.54
C ALA A 60 7.19 7.54 -6.11
N LEU A 61 6.11 8.14 -6.64
CA LEU A 61 4.75 7.65 -6.44
C LEU A 61 4.59 6.24 -6.99
N GLN A 62 5.05 5.98 -8.22
CA GLN A 62 5.03 4.65 -8.84
C GLN A 62 5.74 3.59 -7.98
N SER A 63 6.93 3.93 -7.48
CA SER A 63 7.71 3.04 -6.61
C SER A 63 7.01 2.79 -5.27
N ARG A 64 6.38 3.81 -4.68
CA ARG A 64 5.61 3.69 -3.43
C ARG A 64 4.36 2.83 -3.63
N TRP A 65 3.62 3.05 -4.72
CA TRP A 65 2.44 2.26 -5.07
C TRP A 65 2.77 0.80 -5.29
N SER A 66 3.71 0.51 -6.19
CA SER A 66 4.09 -0.87 -6.55
C SER A 66 4.72 -1.62 -5.37
N GLY A 67 5.58 -0.94 -4.60
CA GLY A 67 6.35 -1.56 -3.53
C GLY A 67 5.57 -1.76 -2.23
N LEU A 68 4.67 -0.84 -1.88
CA LEU A 68 3.96 -0.85 -0.61
C LEU A 68 2.45 -0.94 -0.76
N ILE A 69 1.83 0.05 -1.42
CA ILE A 69 0.37 0.23 -1.35
C ILE A 69 -0.37 -0.89 -2.07
N ARG A 70 -0.01 -1.22 -3.32
CA ARG A 70 -0.69 -2.25 -4.11
C ARG A 70 -0.69 -3.63 -3.44
N PRO A 71 0.45 -4.16 -2.94
CA PRO A 71 0.45 -5.42 -2.19
C PRO A 71 -0.49 -5.39 -0.98
N ASP A 72 -0.55 -4.27 -0.27
CA ASP A 72 -1.38 -4.12 0.93
C ASP A 72 -2.87 -4.04 0.58
N VAL A 73 -3.21 -3.32 -0.50
CA VAL A 73 -4.57 -3.31 -1.08
C VAL A 73 -5.01 -4.70 -1.48
N SER A 74 -4.17 -5.47 -2.18
CA SER A 74 -4.50 -6.84 -2.57
C SER A 74 -4.68 -7.78 -1.36
N LEU A 75 -3.83 -7.65 -0.34
CA LEU A 75 -3.95 -8.46 0.88
C LEU A 75 -5.27 -8.16 1.62
N PHE A 76 -5.61 -6.88 1.76
CA PHE A 76 -6.87 -6.49 2.41
C PHE A 76 -8.09 -6.90 1.61
N ALA A 77 -8.08 -6.72 0.29
CA ALA A 77 -9.17 -7.21 -0.56
C ALA A 77 -9.38 -8.73 -0.40
N SER A 78 -8.28 -9.47 -0.21
CA SER A 78 -8.35 -10.92 0.09
C SER A 78 -8.96 -11.18 1.47
N CYS A 79 -8.62 -10.42 2.51
CA CYS A 79 -9.26 -10.52 3.82
C CYS A 79 -10.75 -10.21 3.74
N LEU A 80 -11.12 -9.12 3.07
CA LEU A 80 -12.52 -8.70 2.91
C LEU A 80 -13.34 -9.74 2.16
N ALA A 81 -12.78 -10.33 1.09
CA ALA A 81 -13.44 -11.40 0.36
C ALA A 81 -13.72 -12.63 1.23
N VAL A 82 -12.80 -13.00 2.12
CA VAL A 82 -13.00 -14.09 3.08
C VAL A 82 -14.11 -13.74 4.09
N VAL A 83 -14.06 -12.55 4.69
CA VAL A 83 -15.08 -12.11 5.66
C VAL A 83 -16.47 -12.05 5.02
N LYS A 84 -16.59 -11.56 3.79
CA LYS A 84 -17.85 -11.51 3.03
C LYS A 84 -18.36 -12.90 2.61
N ALA A 85 -17.49 -13.90 2.51
CA ALA A 85 -17.90 -15.26 2.17
C ALA A 85 -18.38 -16.07 3.39
N GLU A 86 -18.05 -15.61 4.59
CA GLU A 86 -18.51 -16.19 5.85
C GLU A 86 -19.94 -15.74 6.19
N GLU A 87 -20.71 -16.61 6.85
CA GLU A 87 -22.09 -16.31 7.22
C GLU A 87 -22.14 -15.32 8.39
N HIS A 88 -22.51 -14.08 8.09
CA HIS A 88 -22.64 -13.00 9.06
C HIS A 88 -24.05 -12.39 8.98
N SER A 89 -25.04 -13.06 9.58
CA SER A 89 -26.41 -12.56 9.60
C SER A 89 -26.50 -11.24 10.37
N GLY A 90 -27.01 -10.20 9.70
CA GLY A 90 -27.25 -8.88 10.29
C GLY A 90 -26.05 -7.94 10.35
N TRP A 91 -24.89 -8.32 9.82
CA TRP A 91 -23.73 -7.41 9.75
C TRP A 91 -23.90 -6.34 8.67
N THR A 92 -23.48 -5.13 9.01
CA THR A 92 -23.33 -3.99 8.11
C THR A 92 -22.05 -4.09 7.28
N ASP A 93 -21.95 -3.30 6.19
CA ASP A 93 -20.72 -3.22 5.40
C ASP A 93 -19.52 -2.74 6.25
N MET A 94 -19.77 -1.85 7.21
CA MET A 94 -18.73 -1.33 8.10
C MET A 94 -18.17 -2.42 9.01
N GLU A 95 -19.02 -3.29 9.56
CA GLU A 95 -18.58 -4.43 10.39
C GLU A 95 -17.74 -5.43 9.58
N HIS A 96 -18.11 -5.69 8.31
CA HIS A 96 -17.29 -6.52 7.43
C HIS A 96 -15.91 -5.89 7.16
N ILE A 97 -15.86 -4.56 7.01
CA ILE A 97 -14.60 -3.84 6.77
C ILE A 97 -13.74 -3.84 8.04
N ASP A 98 -14.32 -3.58 9.21
CA ASP A 98 -13.61 -3.58 10.48
C ASP A 98 -13.00 -4.97 10.77
N GLU A 99 -13.74 -6.05 10.55
CA GLU A 99 -13.22 -7.41 10.68
C GLU A 99 -12.13 -7.72 9.64
N ALA A 100 -12.31 -7.29 8.39
CA ALA A 100 -11.29 -7.44 7.36
C ALA A 100 -10.00 -6.68 7.70
N LEU A 101 -10.11 -5.50 8.33
CA LEU A 101 -8.99 -4.71 8.81
C LEU A 101 -8.26 -5.48 9.93
N LEU A 102 -8.97 -6.00 10.92
CA LEU A 102 -8.36 -6.82 11.99
C LEU A 102 -7.57 -8.00 11.44
N ARG A 103 -8.15 -8.74 10.48
CA ARG A 103 -7.47 -9.86 9.81
C ARG A 103 -6.27 -9.42 8.99
N PHE A 104 -6.36 -8.28 8.33
CA PHE A 104 -5.25 -7.69 7.59
C PHE A 104 -4.09 -7.32 8.53
N THR A 105 -4.38 -6.65 9.66
CA THR A 105 -3.39 -6.28 10.68
C THR A 105 -2.62 -7.52 11.15
N ALA A 106 -3.35 -8.55 11.58
CA ALA A 106 -2.76 -9.80 12.06
C ALA A 106 -1.89 -10.49 11.00
N LYS A 107 -2.37 -10.59 9.75
CA LYS A 107 -1.59 -11.15 8.64
C LYS A 107 -0.34 -10.31 8.34
N ARG A 108 -0.42 -8.99 8.41
CA ARG A 108 0.71 -8.10 8.16
C ARG A 108 1.80 -8.25 9.22
N GLU A 109 1.41 -8.30 10.48
CA GLU A 109 2.32 -8.57 11.60
C GLU A 109 3.00 -9.92 11.44
N GLN A 110 2.24 -10.97 11.09
CA GLN A 110 2.79 -12.29 10.82
C GLN A 110 3.78 -12.28 9.65
N LEU A 111 3.47 -11.60 8.55
CA LEU A 111 4.39 -11.48 7.40
C LEU A 111 5.67 -10.73 7.78
N ASN A 112 5.56 -9.66 8.58
CA ASN A 112 6.71 -8.91 9.09
C ASN A 112 7.59 -9.77 10.02
N ALA A 113 6.96 -10.54 10.91
CA ALA A 113 7.64 -11.46 11.82
C ALA A 113 8.35 -12.58 11.04
N ASN A 114 7.67 -13.20 10.07
CA ASN A 114 8.23 -14.24 9.22
C ASN A 114 9.45 -13.74 8.44
N ALA A 115 9.36 -12.55 7.83
CA ALA A 115 10.48 -11.95 7.11
C ALA A 115 11.68 -11.69 8.04
N THR A 116 11.41 -11.23 9.27
CA THR A 116 12.47 -10.99 10.27
C THR A 116 13.13 -12.31 10.68
N HIS A 117 12.35 -13.33 10.96
CA HIS A 117 12.84 -14.65 11.35
C HIS A 117 13.66 -15.32 10.23
N GLU A 118 13.19 -15.27 8.99
CA GLU A 118 13.92 -15.78 7.82
C GLU A 118 15.29 -15.12 7.68
N TYR A 119 15.35 -13.78 7.83
CA TYR A 119 16.62 -13.05 7.81
C TYR A 119 17.57 -13.47 8.95
N GLU A 120 17.04 -13.72 10.15
CA GLU A 120 17.84 -14.17 11.30
C GLU A 120 18.38 -15.59 11.12
N GLU A 121 17.58 -16.51 10.58
CA GLU A 121 18.01 -17.86 10.24
C GLU A 121 19.08 -17.86 9.14
N GLU A 122 18.93 -17.03 8.10
CA GLU A 122 19.95 -16.86 7.06
C GLU A 122 21.27 -16.31 7.60
N LEU A 123 21.20 -15.33 8.53
CA LEU A 123 22.37 -14.80 9.23
C LEU A 123 23.08 -15.90 10.01
N ARG A 124 22.30 -16.71 10.74
CA ARG A 124 22.82 -17.85 11.51
C ARG A 124 23.46 -18.91 10.63
N ALA A 125 22.90 -19.15 9.44
CA ALA A 125 23.43 -20.08 8.45
C ALA A 125 24.69 -19.58 7.72
N GLY A 126 25.13 -18.34 7.96
CA GLY A 126 26.33 -17.76 7.33
C GLY A 126 26.16 -17.41 5.85
N ALA A 127 24.91 -17.32 5.35
CA ALA A 127 24.60 -17.16 3.93
C ALA A 127 24.52 -15.69 3.44
N THR A 128 24.80 -14.70 4.29
CA THR A 128 24.38 -13.30 4.07
C THR A 128 25.49 -12.34 3.61
N LYS A 129 26.28 -12.68 2.58
CA LYS A 129 27.09 -11.63 1.93
C LYS A 129 26.17 -10.64 1.19
N GLY A 130 25.86 -9.51 1.84
CA GLY A 130 25.21 -8.34 1.22
C GLY A 130 23.69 -8.21 1.40
N LYS A 131 23.02 -9.08 2.18
CA LYS A 131 21.58 -8.94 2.44
C LYS A 131 21.30 -7.88 3.51
N ARG A 132 20.29 -7.03 3.26
CA ARG A 132 19.84 -5.99 4.20
C ARG A 132 18.68 -6.54 5.04
N LYS A 133 18.63 -6.18 6.33
CA LYS A 133 17.50 -6.50 7.22
C LYS A 133 16.18 -6.08 6.55
N PRO A 134 15.16 -6.95 6.54
CA PRO A 134 13.83 -6.61 6.03
C PRO A 134 13.31 -5.35 6.72
N ARG A 135 12.74 -4.44 5.93
CA ARG A 135 12.03 -3.30 6.48
C ARG A 135 10.63 -3.77 6.88
N VAL A 136 10.37 -3.77 8.18
CA VAL A 136 9.01 -3.95 8.71
C VAL A 136 8.12 -2.89 8.09
N ARG A 137 6.99 -3.30 7.53
CA ARG A 137 5.97 -2.39 7.00
C ARG A 137 5.05 -2.05 8.16
N PRO A 138 5.16 -0.84 8.76
CA PRO A 138 4.25 -0.45 9.83
C PRO A 138 2.85 -0.37 9.24
N GLU A 139 1.84 -0.66 10.07
CA GLU A 139 0.46 -0.35 9.71
C GLU A 139 0.32 1.17 9.60
N LEU A 140 0.44 1.68 8.38
CA LEU A 140 0.29 3.10 8.08
C LEU A 140 -1.05 3.39 7.42
N PHE A 141 -1.83 2.36 7.10
CA PHE A 141 -2.90 2.46 6.12
C PHE A 141 -4.21 1.83 6.58
N ARG A 142 -5.21 2.68 6.85
CA ARG A 142 -6.62 2.26 6.88
C ARG A 142 -7.11 2.21 5.45
N LEU A 143 -7.09 1.01 4.88
CA LEU A 143 -7.50 0.70 3.50
C LEU A 143 -8.92 1.12 3.15
N HIS A 144 -9.76 1.39 4.16
CA HIS A 144 -11.09 1.96 4.00
C HIS A 144 -11.10 3.20 3.09
N HIS A 145 -10.09 4.06 3.16
CA HIS A 145 -10.07 5.31 2.38
C HIS A 145 -9.78 5.15 0.88
N CYS A 146 -9.48 3.95 0.38
CA CYS A 146 -9.47 3.68 -1.08
C CYS A 146 -10.86 3.28 -1.61
N TYR A 147 -11.84 3.05 -0.72
CA TYR A 147 -13.19 2.59 -1.05
C TYR A 147 -14.29 3.58 -0.62
N GLU A 148 -13.92 4.78 -0.17
CA GLU A 148 -14.83 5.92 0.08
C GLU A 148 -14.99 6.79 -1.16
#